data_AF-A0A3B8M5T3-F1
#
_entry.id   AF-A0A3B8M5T3-F1
#
_cell.length_a   1.000
_cell.length_b   1.000
_cell.length_c   1.000
_cell.angle_alpha   90.00
_cell.angle_beta   90.00
_cell.angle_gamma   90.00
#
_symmetry.space_group_name_H-M   'P 1'
#
loop_
_entity.id
_entity.type
_entity.pdbx_description
1 polymer ?
#
loop_
_entity_poly.entity_id
_entity_poly.type
_entity_poly.pdbx_seq_one_letter_code
_entity_poly.pdbx_strand_id
1 'polypeptide(L)'
;MRIANCSGFFGDRLSAAKEMVEGGPIDALTGDWLAELTMLILSRIQAKAPGGGYARTFVSQMEEVMGQCLDKGIKVVSNAGGLNPEGCADAVQEVADRLGLRPRIAYVGGDDLAPRLHELIEAGVDFSHLDTGQPLGEIANRIVTANAYIGCWGIVEALNQGADIVVTGRATDAAVVAG
;
A
#
# COMPACT_ATOMS: atom_id res chain seq x y z
N MET A 1 3.66 3.54 22.63
CA MET A 1 3.71 3.44 21.17
C MET A 1 3.50 4.82 20.58
N ARG A 2 4.39 5.26 19.71
CA ARG A 2 4.41 6.56 19.02
C ARG A 2 4.37 6.28 17.53
N ILE A 3 3.26 6.63 16.88
CA ILE A 3 3.05 6.35 15.46
C ILE A 3 3.12 7.68 14.72
N ALA A 4 4.05 7.81 13.80
CA ALA A 4 4.13 8.95 12.89
C ALA A 4 3.50 8.59 11.54
N ASN A 5 3.02 9.62 10.84
CA ASN A 5 2.50 9.49 9.49
C ASN A 5 3.25 10.46 8.56
N CYS A 6 3.76 9.96 7.44
CA CYS A 6 4.54 10.75 6.48
C CYS A 6 3.81 11.03 5.16
N SER A 7 2.59 10.54 4.98
CA SER A 7 1.80 10.77 3.78
C SER A 7 0.32 10.57 4.03
N GLY A 8 -0.51 11.47 3.51
CA GLY A 8 -1.97 11.31 3.48
C GLY A 8 -2.58 11.16 2.09
N PHE A 9 -1.78 11.24 1.02
CA PHE A 9 -2.24 11.09 -0.37
C PHE A 9 -1.09 10.88 -1.36
N PHE A 10 -1.44 10.43 -2.58
CA PHE A 10 -0.47 10.30 -3.67
C PHE A 10 0.08 11.66 -4.13
N GLY A 11 1.39 11.86 -3.98
CA GLY A 11 2.07 13.11 -4.36
C GLY A 11 2.32 14.06 -3.18
N ASP A 12 2.17 13.58 -1.94
CA ASP A 12 2.55 14.31 -0.73
C ASP A 12 4.07 14.60 -0.65
N ARG A 13 4.48 15.34 0.38
CA ARG A 13 5.85 15.82 0.60
C ARG A 13 6.83 14.65 0.76
N LEU A 14 7.78 14.57 -0.17
CA LEU A 14 8.82 13.53 -0.11
C LEU A 14 9.64 13.58 1.18
N SER A 15 9.98 14.79 1.67
CA SER A 15 10.81 14.98 2.87
C SER A 15 10.15 14.57 4.20
N ALA A 16 8.84 14.33 4.21
CA ALA A 16 8.10 14.06 5.45
C ALA A 16 8.59 12.80 6.17
N ALA A 17 8.95 11.74 5.44
CA ALA A 17 9.47 10.51 6.04
C ALA A 17 10.73 10.78 6.87
N LYS A 18 11.68 11.53 6.29
CA LYS A 18 12.91 11.92 6.98
C LYS A 18 12.66 12.83 8.16
N GLU A 19 11.81 13.85 7.98
CA GLU A 19 11.42 14.76 9.07
C GLU A 19 10.84 13.99 10.27
N MET A 20 10.02 12.95 10.04
CA MET A 20 9.46 12.13 11.11
C MET A 20 10.51 11.23 11.78
N VAL A 21 11.41 10.60 11.01
CA VAL A 21 12.43 9.67 11.54
C VAL A 21 13.57 10.42 12.27
N GLU A 22 13.90 11.63 11.84
CA GLU A 22 14.95 12.47 12.46
C GLU A 22 14.42 13.39 13.55
N GLY A 23 13.16 13.84 13.44
CA GLY A 23 12.59 14.89 14.29
C GLY A 23 12.18 14.47 15.70
N GLY A 24 12.07 13.17 16.00
CA GLY A 24 11.72 12.72 17.33
C GLY A 24 11.66 11.20 17.48
N PRO A 25 11.53 10.69 18.71
CA PRO A 25 11.39 9.27 18.93
C PRO A 25 10.02 8.81 18.41
N ILE A 26 10.02 7.94 17.42
CA ILE A 26 8.84 7.24 16.90
C ILE A 26 9.09 5.73 16.97
N ASP A 27 8.04 4.96 17.15
CA ASP A 27 8.11 3.49 17.18
C ASP A 27 7.66 2.91 15.84
N ALA A 28 6.79 3.62 15.11
CA ALA A 28 6.35 3.26 13.77
C ALA A 28 6.21 4.49 12.85
N LEU A 29 6.58 4.31 11.59
CA LEU A 29 6.35 5.24 10.49
C LEU A 29 5.25 4.68 9.58
N THR A 30 4.23 5.47 9.32
CA THR A 30 3.10 5.08 8.49
C THR A 30 2.88 6.05 7.35
N GLY A 31 2.10 5.67 6.35
CA GLY A 31 1.63 6.61 5.35
C GLY A 31 0.60 6.01 4.42
N ASP A 32 -0.28 6.88 3.93
CA ASP A 32 -1.38 6.59 3.03
C ASP A 32 -1.17 7.28 1.68
N TRP A 33 -1.21 6.49 0.60
CA TRP A 33 -1.08 6.97 -0.77
C TRP A 33 -2.38 6.86 -1.56
N LEU A 34 -3.38 6.13 -1.08
CA LEU A 34 -4.44 5.61 -1.95
C LEU A 34 -5.74 6.41 -1.81
N ALA A 35 -6.21 6.90 -2.94
CA ALA A 35 -7.57 7.39 -3.15
C ALA A 35 -8.15 6.75 -4.41
N GLU A 36 -9.45 6.92 -4.66
CA GLU A 36 -10.13 6.34 -5.83
C GLU A 36 -9.47 6.80 -7.13
N LEU A 37 -9.12 8.08 -7.23
CA LEU A 37 -8.38 8.62 -8.37
C LEU A 37 -6.96 8.03 -8.49
N THR A 38 -6.29 7.77 -7.36
CA THR A 38 -4.96 7.17 -7.34
C THR A 38 -4.99 5.78 -7.96
N MET A 39 -6.00 4.96 -7.66
CA MET A 39 -6.11 3.61 -8.23
C MET A 39 -6.16 3.65 -9.76
N LEU A 40 -6.88 4.62 -10.35
CA LEU A 40 -6.87 4.86 -11.80
C LEU A 40 -5.50 5.30 -12.34
N ILE A 41 -4.76 6.12 -11.59
CA ILE A 41 -3.40 6.53 -11.99
C ILE A 41 -2.47 5.32 -11.98
N LEU A 42 -2.52 4.50 -10.93
CA LEU A 42 -1.69 3.31 -10.78
C LEU A 42 -2.01 2.26 -11.84
N SER A 43 -3.27 2.06 -12.22
CA SER A 43 -3.64 1.11 -13.28
C SER A 43 -3.08 1.54 -14.63
N ARG A 44 -3.10 2.84 -14.93
CA ARG A 44 -2.45 3.39 -16.14
C ARG A 44 -0.93 3.24 -16.13
N ILE A 45 -0.30 3.32 -14.96
CA ILE A 45 1.13 3.07 -14.81
C ILE A 45 1.44 1.59 -15.08
N GLN A 46 0.69 0.69 -14.45
CA GLN A 46 0.85 -0.76 -14.60
C GLN A 46 0.60 -1.22 -16.05
N ALA A 47 -0.41 -0.66 -16.72
CA ALA A 47 -0.69 -0.95 -18.12
C ALA A 47 0.46 -0.57 -19.08
N LYS A 48 1.27 0.44 -18.71
CA LYS A 48 2.46 0.85 -19.49
C LYS A 48 3.72 0.07 -19.12
N ALA A 49 3.80 -0.42 -17.89
CA ALA A 49 4.95 -1.13 -17.35
C ALA A 49 4.44 -2.24 -16.41
N PRO A 50 4.44 -3.52 -16.83
CA PRO A 50 3.83 -4.63 -16.09
C PRO A 50 4.32 -4.85 -14.64
N GLY A 51 5.49 -4.31 -14.27
CA GLY A 51 6.00 -4.31 -12.90
C GLY A 51 5.60 -3.07 -12.06
N GLY A 52 4.88 -2.11 -12.62
CA GLY A 52 4.41 -0.91 -11.93
C GLY A 52 3.15 -1.15 -11.08
N GLY A 53 2.39 -0.09 -10.81
CA GLY A 53 1.12 -0.18 -10.07
C GLY A 53 1.22 0.16 -8.57
N TYR A 54 2.38 0.63 -8.11
CA TYR A 54 2.61 1.11 -6.74
C TYR A 54 3.18 2.54 -6.72
N ALA A 55 3.18 3.17 -5.55
CA ALA A 55 3.68 4.52 -5.37
C ALA A 55 5.21 4.56 -5.30
N ARG A 56 5.87 4.92 -6.41
CA ARG A 56 7.34 5.04 -6.48
C ARG A 56 7.93 6.03 -5.47
N THR A 57 7.16 7.04 -5.04
CA THR A 57 7.62 8.00 -4.03
C THR A 57 7.86 7.34 -2.67
N PHE A 58 7.11 6.29 -2.32
CA PHE A 58 7.38 5.50 -1.13
C PHE A 58 8.73 4.79 -1.20
N VAL A 59 9.07 4.19 -2.36
CA VAL A 59 10.38 3.54 -2.56
C VAL A 59 11.52 4.56 -2.41
N SER A 60 11.36 5.76 -2.97
CA SER A 60 12.32 6.85 -2.78
C SER A 60 12.45 7.30 -1.32
N GLN A 61 11.36 7.30 -0.55
CA GLN A 61 11.43 7.58 0.89
C GLN A 61 12.14 6.46 1.65
N MET A 62 11.89 5.20 1.31
CA MET A 62 12.58 4.06 1.92
C MET A 62 14.07 4.09 1.65
N GLU A 63 14.50 4.50 0.45
CA GLU A 63 15.92 4.73 0.16
C GLU A 63 16.56 5.76 1.11
N GLU A 64 15.83 6.79 1.50
CA GLU A 64 16.34 7.83 2.38
C GLU A 64 16.36 7.41 3.87
N VAL A 65 15.32 6.71 4.35
CA VAL A 65 15.12 6.52 5.80
C VAL A 65 15.27 5.09 6.30
N MET A 66 15.25 4.07 5.44
CA MET A 66 15.22 2.67 5.87
C MET A 66 16.38 2.29 6.79
N GLY A 67 17.60 2.72 6.47
CA GLY A 67 18.77 2.43 7.32
C GLY A 67 18.59 2.94 8.75
N GLN A 68 18.14 4.19 8.91
CA GLN A 68 17.86 4.74 10.22
C GLN A 68 16.67 4.06 10.91
N CYS A 69 15.65 3.65 10.15
CA CYS A 69 14.53 2.89 10.71
C CYS A 69 15.01 1.56 11.30
N LEU A 70 15.87 0.83 10.58
CA LEU A 70 16.46 -0.42 11.06
C LEU A 70 17.31 -0.21 12.32
N ASP A 71 18.20 0.79 12.32
CA ASP A 71 19.07 1.10 13.46
C ASP A 71 18.27 1.45 14.73
N LYS A 72 17.15 2.17 14.56
CA LYS A 72 16.28 2.61 15.66
C LYS A 72 15.18 1.60 16.01
N GLY A 73 15.02 0.52 15.23
CA GLY A 73 13.93 -0.44 15.39
C GLY A 73 12.54 0.12 15.04
N ILE A 74 12.48 1.14 14.18
CA ILE A 74 11.22 1.74 13.71
C ILE A 74 10.58 0.82 12.68
N LYS A 75 9.32 0.46 12.91
CA LYS A 75 8.53 -0.32 11.95
C LYS A 75 7.89 0.59 10.90
N VAL A 76 7.85 0.15 9.65
CA VAL A 76 7.22 0.89 8.56
C VAL A 76 5.98 0.15 8.06
N VAL A 77 4.84 0.84 7.97
CA VAL A 77 3.58 0.26 7.45
C VAL A 77 2.93 1.22 6.46
N SER A 78 2.63 0.76 5.24
CA SER A 78 2.03 1.63 4.22
C SER A 78 1.17 0.89 3.22
N ASN A 79 0.14 1.56 2.69
CA ASN A 79 -0.64 1.08 1.53
C ASN A 79 -0.07 1.53 0.17
N ALA A 80 1.17 2.01 0.13
CA ALA A 80 1.86 2.44 -1.09
C ALA A 80 1.95 1.35 -2.18
N GLY A 81 1.69 0.08 -1.83
CA GLY A 81 1.64 -1.04 -2.76
C GLY A 81 0.56 -0.90 -3.82
N GLY A 82 -0.55 -0.22 -3.52
CA GLY A 82 -1.59 0.09 -4.51
C GLY A 82 -2.12 -1.15 -5.21
N LEU A 83 -1.91 -1.24 -6.52
CA LEU A 83 -2.32 -2.37 -7.36
C LEU A 83 -1.26 -3.47 -7.48
N ASN A 84 -0.08 -3.27 -6.91
CA ASN A 84 1.03 -4.21 -6.96
C ASN A 84 1.86 -4.18 -5.67
N PRO A 85 1.30 -4.63 -4.53
CA PRO A 85 2.01 -4.65 -3.26
C PRO A 85 3.25 -5.55 -3.28
N GLU A 86 3.23 -6.65 -4.04
CA GLU A 86 4.40 -7.52 -4.25
C GLU A 86 5.53 -6.77 -4.96
N GLY A 87 5.24 -6.17 -6.13
CA GLY A 87 6.25 -5.39 -6.86
C GLY A 87 6.76 -4.16 -6.11
N CYS A 88 5.94 -3.60 -5.21
CA CYS A 88 6.40 -2.55 -4.30
C CYS A 88 7.41 -3.09 -3.28
N ALA A 89 7.13 -4.25 -2.67
CA ALA A 89 8.06 -4.90 -1.75
C ALA A 89 9.38 -5.29 -2.45
N ASP A 90 9.31 -5.82 -3.67
CA ASP A 90 10.49 -6.12 -4.49
C ASP A 90 11.33 -4.86 -4.76
N ALA A 91 10.70 -3.76 -5.14
CA ALA A 91 11.40 -2.50 -5.38
C ALA A 91 12.06 -1.93 -4.11
N VAL A 92 11.45 -2.12 -2.94
CA VAL A 92 12.06 -1.74 -1.65
C VAL A 92 13.22 -2.68 -1.32
N GLN A 93 13.12 -3.98 -1.64
CA GLN A 93 14.21 -4.95 -1.47
C GLN A 93 15.41 -4.61 -2.37
N GLU A 94 15.18 -4.22 -3.62
CA GLU A 94 16.26 -3.77 -4.52
C GLU A 94 17.02 -2.56 -3.96
N VAL A 95 16.30 -1.62 -3.35
CA VAL A 95 16.91 -0.47 -2.64
C VAL A 95 17.72 -0.95 -1.44
N ALA A 96 17.17 -1.86 -0.63
CA ALA A 96 17.87 -2.41 0.52
C ALA A 96 19.18 -3.10 0.12
N ASP A 97 19.16 -3.91 -0.94
CA ASP A 97 20.33 -4.61 -1.47
C ASP A 97 21.41 -3.62 -1.94
N ARG A 98 21.01 -2.53 -2.63
CA ARG A 98 21.92 -1.46 -3.05
C ARG A 98 22.57 -0.74 -1.87
N LEU A 99 21.84 -0.58 -0.77
CA LEU A 99 22.33 0.05 0.46
C LEU A 99 23.09 -0.92 1.38
N GLY A 100 23.14 -2.22 1.05
CA GLY A 100 23.74 -3.25 1.89
C GLY A 100 22.95 -3.55 3.16
N LEU A 101 21.66 -3.21 3.19
CA LEU A 101 20.74 -3.45 4.30
C LEU A 101 20.03 -4.79 4.15
N ARG A 102 19.54 -5.36 5.25
CA ARG A 102 18.77 -6.62 5.25
C ARG A 102 17.48 -6.50 6.07
N PRO A 103 16.54 -5.62 5.67
CA PRO A 103 15.22 -5.54 6.30
C PRO A 103 14.43 -6.83 6.05
N ARG A 104 13.51 -7.16 6.95
CA ARG A 104 12.45 -8.12 6.66
C ARG A 104 11.26 -7.38 6.07
N ILE A 105 11.05 -7.51 4.76
CA ILE A 105 9.95 -6.85 4.04
C ILE A 105 8.83 -7.86 3.85
N ALA A 106 7.61 -7.46 4.16
CA ALA A 106 6.40 -8.24 3.91
C ALA A 106 5.42 -7.43 3.06
N TYR A 107 4.60 -8.12 2.28
CA TYR A 107 3.47 -7.51 1.60
C TYR A 107 2.15 -8.18 1.98
N VAL A 108 1.06 -7.41 1.93
CA VAL A 108 -0.30 -7.86 2.16
C VAL A 108 -1.11 -7.63 0.88
N GLY A 109 -1.59 -8.72 0.30
CA GLY A 109 -2.50 -8.70 -0.86
C GLY A 109 -3.89 -9.21 -0.51
N GLY A 110 -4.64 -9.61 -1.55
CA GLY A 110 -6.01 -10.11 -1.42
C GLY A 110 -7.08 -9.03 -1.54
N ASP A 111 -6.69 -7.78 -1.76
CA ASP A 111 -7.59 -6.68 -2.05
C ASP A 111 -8.06 -6.67 -3.52
N ASP A 112 -7.23 -7.10 -4.47
CA ASP A 112 -7.59 -7.13 -5.89
C ASP A 112 -8.67 -8.19 -6.20
N LEU A 113 -9.85 -7.70 -6.56
CA LEU A 113 -11.00 -8.49 -6.96
C LEU A 113 -11.19 -8.51 -8.48
N ALA A 114 -10.41 -7.76 -9.26
CA ALA A 114 -10.59 -7.69 -10.71
C ALA A 114 -10.56 -9.07 -11.39
N PRO A 115 -9.65 -10.01 -11.03
CA PRO A 115 -9.64 -11.36 -11.62
C PRO A 115 -10.90 -12.18 -11.30
N ARG A 116 -11.61 -11.84 -10.21
CA ARG A 116 -12.77 -12.59 -9.69
C ARG A 116 -14.09 -11.86 -9.88
N LEU A 117 -14.10 -10.69 -10.52
CA LEU A 117 -15.29 -9.86 -10.60
C LEU A 117 -16.44 -10.57 -11.32
N HIS A 118 -16.15 -11.28 -12.41
CA HIS A 118 -17.16 -12.06 -13.14
C HIS A 118 -17.75 -13.18 -12.29
N GLU A 119 -16.91 -13.95 -11.58
CA GLU A 119 -17.34 -15.00 -10.64
C GLU A 119 -18.27 -14.43 -9.55
N LEU A 120 -17.92 -13.28 -8.99
CA LEU A 120 -18.71 -12.62 -7.94
C LEU A 120 -20.06 -12.12 -8.45
N ILE A 121 -20.10 -11.57 -9.68
CA ILE A 121 -21.34 -11.16 -10.34
C ILE A 121 -22.24 -12.39 -10.60
N GLU A 122 -21.68 -13.49 -11.11
CA GLU A 122 -22.41 -14.74 -11.34
C GLU A 122 -22.93 -15.37 -10.04
N ALA A 123 -22.20 -15.21 -8.94
CA ALA A 123 -22.62 -15.62 -7.61
C ALA A 123 -23.72 -14.73 -6.99
N GLY A 124 -24.13 -13.66 -7.68
CA GLY A 124 -25.21 -12.77 -7.25
C GLY A 124 -24.79 -11.71 -6.23
N VAL A 125 -23.49 -11.41 -6.12
CA VAL A 125 -23.03 -10.29 -5.28
C VAL A 125 -23.53 -8.98 -5.85
N ASP A 126 -24.16 -8.17 -4.98
CA ASP A 126 -24.67 -6.86 -5.37
C ASP A 126 -23.54 -5.82 -5.38
N PHE A 127 -23.24 -5.32 -6.58
CA PHE A 127 -22.30 -4.22 -6.82
C PHE A 127 -23.02 -2.96 -7.30
N SER A 128 -24.27 -2.74 -6.86
CA SER A 128 -25.01 -1.53 -7.16
C SER A 128 -24.26 -0.28 -6.69
N HIS A 129 -24.24 0.75 -7.53
CA HIS A 129 -23.58 2.00 -7.24
C HIS A 129 -24.16 2.63 -5.96
N LEU A 130 -23.31 2.95 -4.99
CA LEU A 130 -23.76 3.39 -3.66
C LEU A 130 -24.62 4.66 -3.69
N ASP A 131 -24.31 5.62 -4.57
CA ASP A 131 -25.09 6.86 -4.66
C ASP A 131 -26.38 6.76 -5.49
N THR A 132 -26.44 5.88 -6.49
CA THR A 132 -27.54 5.86 -7.48
C THR A 132 -28.39 4.60 -7.41
N GLY A 133 -27.92 3.55 -6.73
CA GLY A 133 -28.54 2.22 -6.72
C GLY A 133 -28.55 1.51 -8.08
N GLN A 134 -27.87 2.06 -9.09
CA GLN A 134 -27.84 1.44 -10.41
C GLN A 134 -26.94 0.20 -10.39
N PRO A 135 -27.38 -0.93 -10.98
CA PRO A 135 -26.53 -2.10 -11.08
C PRO A 135 -25.31 -1.82 -11.96
N LEU A 136 -24.25 -2.61 -11.80
CA LEU A 136 -23.01 -2.48 -12.58
C LEU A 136 -23.27 -2.52 -14.11
N GLY A 137 -24.25 -3.33 -14.55
CA GLY A 137 -24.73 -3.37 -15.93
C GLY A 137 -23.60 -3.50 -16.96
N GLU A 138 -23.65 -2.70 -18.03
CA GLU A 138 -22.62 -2.70 -19.08
C GLU A 138 -21.25 -2.17 -18.60
N ILE A 139 -21.18 -1.48 -17.46
CA ILE A 139 -19.93 -0.96 -16.88
C ILE A 139 -19.03 -2.10 -16.40
N ALA A 140 -19.61 -3.27 -16.07
CA ALA A 140 -18.86 -4.47 -15.67
C ALA A 140 -17.70 -4.81 -16.63
N ASN A 141 -17.92 -4.66 -17.93
CA ASN A 141 -16.93 -4.96 -18.98
C ASN A 141 -15.85 -3.88 -19.14
N ARG A 142 -15.94 -2.78 -18.38
CA ARG A 142 -15.07 -1.60 -18.47
C ARG A 142 -14.44 -1.25 -17.13
N ILE A 143 -14.55 -2.13 -16.13
CA ILE A 143 -13.92 -1.94 -14.83
C ILE A 143 -12.40 -1.96 -15.00
N VAL A 144 -11.76 -0.89 -14.53
CA VAL A 144 -10.31 -0.72 -14.62
C VAL A 144 -9.62 -1.33 -13.40
N THR A 145 -10.24 -1.21 -12.24
CA THR A 145 -9.77 -1.74 -10.95
C THR A 145 -10.97 -2.11 -10.11
N ALA A 146 -10.89 -3.21 -9.35
CA ALA A 146 -11.87 -3.59 -8.35
C ALA A 146 -11.12 -4.03 -7.10
N ASN A 147 -11.18 -3.24 -6.03
CA ASN A 147 -10.41 -3.52 -4.82
C ASN A 147 -11.29 -3.50 -3.58
N ALA A 148 -11.15 -4.50 -2.73
CA ALA A 148 -11.70 -4.49 -1.38
C ALA A 148 -10.84 -3.62 -0.46
N TYR A 149 -11.45 -2.99 0.53
CA TYR A 149 -10.70 -2.30 1.59
C TYR A 149 -10.42 -3.33 2.69
N ILE A 150 -9.21 -3.89 2.69
CA ILE A 150 -8.83 -4.86 3.71
C ILE A 150 -8.52 -4.16 5.05
N GLY A 151 -8.75 -4.88 6.15
CA GLY A 151 -8.41 -4.43 7.50
C GLY A 151 -6.94 -4.69 7.86
N CYS A 152 -6.59 -4.53 9.14
CA CYS A 152 -5.20 -4.64 9.61
C CYS A 152 -4.69 -6.06 9.86
N TRP A 153 -5.52 -7.11 9.74
CA TRP A 153 -5.13 -8.48 10.16
C TRP A 153 -3.87 -9.01 9.48
N GLY A 154 -3.75 -8.82 8.15
CA GLY A 154 -2.55 -9.22 7.42
C GLY A 154 -1.31 -8.41 7.81
N ILE A 155 -1.50 -7.13 8.16
CA ILE A 155 -0.43 -6.25 8.62
C ILE A 155 0.07 -6.71 10.00
N VAL A 156 -0.86 -6.97 10.93
CA VAL A 156 -0.56 -7.48 12.28
C VAL A 156 0.18 -8.81 12.20
N GLU A 157 -0.26 -9.73 11.35
CA GLU A 157 0.42 -11.01 11.15
C GLU A 157 1.85 -10.83 10.63
N ALA A 158 2.05 -9.97 9.63
CA ALA A 158 3.38 -9.66 9.10
C ALA A 158 4.32 -9.07 10.19
N LEU A 159 3.80 -8.14 11.01
CA LEU A 159 4.55 -7.56 12.13
C LEU A 159 4.87 -8.60 13.21
N ASN A 160 3.92 -9.47 13.56
CA ASN A 160 4.14 -10.57 14.52
C ASN A 160 5.19 -11.57 14.03
N GLN A 161 5.25 -11.80 12.72
CA GLN A 161 6.31 -12.58 12.12
C GLN A 161 7.65 -11.85 12.10
N GLY A 162 7.72 -10.57 12.48
CA GLY A 162 8.95 -9.80 12.63
C GLY A 162 9.32 -8.95 11.42
N ALA A 163 8.35 -8.59 10.57
CA ALA A 163 8.59 -7.64 9.49
C ALA A 163 9.10 -6.28 10.03
N ASP A 164 10.02 -5.66 9.32
CA ASP A 164 10.48 -4.29 9.54
C ASP A 164 9.67 -3.30 8.69
N ILE A 165 9.28 -3.75 7.48
CA ILE A 165 8.50 -2.97 6.52
C ILE A 165 7.34 -3.84 6.05
N VAL A 166 6.12 -3.31 6.13
CA VAL A 166 4.91 -3.94 5.61
C VAL A 166 4.28 -3.02 4.57
N VAL A 167 4.09 -3.55 3.36
CA VAL A 167 3.41 -2.85 2.27
C VAL A 167 2.10 -3.55 1.92
N THR A 168 1.00 -2.82 1.85
CA THR A 168 -0.31 -3.37 1.46
C THR A 168 -0.80 -2.77 0.15
N GLY A 169 -1.73 -3.47 -0.51
CA GLY A 169 -2.60 -2.90 -1.52
C GLY A 169 -3.68 -1.99 -0.90
N ARG A 170 -4.90 -2.01 -1.43
CA ARG A 170 -6.02 -1.21 -0.87
C ARG A 170 -6.41 -1.72 0.51
N ALA A 171 -6.09 -0.93 1.53
CA ALA A 171 -6.54 -1.12 2.91
C ALA A 171 -7.39 0.09 3.36
N THR A 172 -8.13 -0.07 4.46
CA THR A 172 -8.76 1.09 5.11
C THR A 172 -7.70 2.06 5.64
N ASP A 173 -8.01 3.35 5.66
CA ASP A 173 -7.10 4.40 6.13
C ASP A 173 -6.62 4.13 7.56
N ALA A 174 -7.50 3.57 8.40
CA ALA A 174 -7.17 3.19 9.78
C ALA A 174 -6.31 1.92 9.87
N ALA A 175 -6.30 1.04 8.87
CA ALA A 175 -5.61 -0.24 8.95
C ALA A 175 -4.10 -0.10 9.14
N VAL A 176 -3.47 0.94 8.57
CA VAL A 176 -2.01 1.14 8.66
C VAL A 176 -1.55 1.62 10.05
N VAL A 177 -2.47 1.98 10.94
CA VAL A 177 -2.20 2.42 12.32
C VAL A 177 -2.90 1.58 13.39
N ALA A 178 -3.63 0.53 13.01
CA ALA A 178 -4.42 -0.31 13.92
C ALA A 178 -3.76 -1.68 14.15
N GLY A 179 -3.85 -2.19 15.40
CA GLY A 179 -3.29 -3.49 15.79
C GLY A 179 -2.99 -3.57 17.28
#